data_AF-A0A7S4G753-F1
#
_entry.id   AF-A0A7S4G753-F1
#
_cell.length_a   1.000
_cell.length_b   1.000
_cell.length_c   1.000
_cell.angle_alpha   90.00
_cell.angle_beta   90.00
_cell.angle_gamma   90.00
#
_symmetry.space_group_name_H-M   'P 1'
#
loop_
_entity.id
_entity.type
_entity.pdbx_description
1 polymer ?
#
loop_
_entity_poly.entity_id
_entity_poly.type
_entity_poly.pdbx_seq_one_letter_code
_entity_poly.pdbx_strand_id
1 'polypeptide(L)'
;MDETSDQDLVRRAYMDAMYATIADKAHMRILGPYNINELYDLMQLFVVQAGGRPLLTIHLQYGLAERIRAFLSACSVAAATGRHLHVFWESDDAVPVGFTDLFEAQGNFTVLPLPLPVNTEDYDVYNYMEGEHGAEKGKPINTDTSKHIYIRSATSLNHPKAWEFHEACTALLRPVAAVGRPDMSWLQGDVKEYASLYLAPGDAVPVQSVVEHLLSVPYPNVYILARPQDSEAVVQGLKGRNVHLQAIECEAARDLRCLQQQLRGSLGLGGGEMIFETQITSFAEVAAFWR
;
A
#
# COMPACT_ATOMS: atom_id res chain seq x y z
N MET A 1 26.41 -10.52 -30.59
CA MET A 1 25.08 -11.05 -30.21
C MET A 1 25.09 -11.10 -28.70
N ASP A 2 24.14 -10.42 -28.08
CA ASP A 2 24.12 -10.18 -26.63
C ASP A 2 23.50 -11.39 -25.93
N GLU A 3 24.34 -12.34 -25.48
CA GLU A 3 23.91 -13.59 -24.82
C GLU A 3 23.08 -13.35 -23.56
N THR A 4 23.19 -12.16 -22.96
CA THR A 4 22.42 -11.72 -21.80
C THR A 4 20.92 -11.59 -22.12
N SER A 5 20.58 -11.24 -23.37
CA SER A 5 19.19 -11.06 -23.82
C SER A 5 18.41 -12.38 -23.91
N ASP A 6 19.05 -13.48 -24.30
CA ASP A 6 18.37 -14.76 -24.48
C ASP A 6 18.13 -15.47 -23.15
N GLN A 7 19.05 -15.33 -22.18
CA GLN A 7 18.86 -15.90 -20.84
C GLN A 7 17.72 -15.22 -20.07
N ASP A 8 17.59 -13.89 -20.18
CA ASP A 8 16.48 -13.15 -19.56
C ASP A 8 15.12 -13.51 -20.17
N LEU A 9 15.10 -13.82 -21.48
CA LEU A 9 13.89 -14.20 -22.20
C LEU A 9 13.42 -15.61 -21.84
N VAL A 10 14.36 -16.56 -21.74
CA VAL A 10 14.10 -17.93 -21.26
C VAL A 10 13.66 -17.90 -19.79
N ARG A 11 14.29 -17.06 -18.98
CA ARG A 11 13.94 -16.89 -17.57
C ARG A 11 12.53 -16.32 -17.41
N ARG A 12 12.17 -15.27 -18.18
CA ARG A 12 10.80 -14.74 -18.20
C ARG A 12 9.79 -15.79 -18.64
N ALA A 13 10.05 -16.51 -19.73
CA ALA A 13 9.14 -17.55 -20.22
C ALA A 13 8.96 -18.70 -19.21
N TYR A 14 10.02 -19.09 -18.50
CA TYR A 14 9.94 -20.09 -17.43
C TYR A 14 9.13 -19.58 -16.23
N MET A 15 9.36 -18.33 -15.81
CA MET A 15 8.60 -17.70 -14.74
C MET A 15 7.13 -17.54 -15.13
N ASP A 16 6.83 -17.08 -16.34
CA ASP A 16 5.45 -16.94 -16.85
C ASP A 16 4.75 -18.29 -16.91
N ALA A 17 5.44 -19.35 -17.33
CA ALA A 17 4.89 -20.71 -17.31
C ALA A 17 4.67 -21.23 -15.87
N MET A 18 5.57 -20.93 -14.95
CA MET A 18 5.45 -21.31 -13.54
C MET A 18 4.34 -20.53 -12.84
N TYR A 19 4.25 -19.22 -13.06
CA TYR A 19 3.18 -18.35 -12.57
C TYR A 19 1.84 -18.75 -13.18
N ALA A 20 1.77 -19.06 -14.47
CA ALA A 20 0.58 -19.61 -15.09
C ALA A 20 0.21 -20.96 -14.48
N THR A 21 1.19 -21.84 -14.20
CA THR A 21 0.93 -23.12 -13.54
C THR A 21 0.47 -22.95 -12.09
N ILE A 22 1.02 -21.99 -11.35
CA ILE A 22 0.61 -21.67 -9.98
C ILE A 22 -0.77 -20.99 -9.98
N ALA A 23 -1.04 -20.07 -10.91
CA ALA A 23 -2.30 -19.33 -11.02
C ALA A 23 -3.46 -20.22 -11.53
N ASP A 24 -3.20 -21.09 -12.52
CA ASP A 24 -4.15 -22.09 -13.01
C ASP A 24 -4.44 -23.15 -11.91
N LYS A 25 -3.46 -23.46 -11.07
CA LYS A 25 -3.64 -24.31 -9.87
C LYS A 25 -4.16 -23.56 -8.64
N ALA A 26 -4.14 -22.22 -8.60
CA ALA A 26 -4.70 -21.42 -7.51
C ALA A 26 -6.24 -21.41 -7.52
N HIS A 27 -6.87 -21.95 -8.56
CA HIS A 27 -8.30 -22.31 -8.56
C HIS A 27 -8.60 -23.64 -7.83
N MET A 28 -7.58 -24.40 -7.39
CA MET A 28 -7.79 -25.59 -6.55
C MET A 28 -7.72 -25.24 -5.07
N ARG A 29 -8.92 -25.13 -4.47
CA ARG A 29 -9.19 -25.28 -3.04
C ARG A 29 -8.76 -26.63 -2.42
N ILE A 30 -7.97 -27.44 -3.13
CA ILE A 30 -7.60 -28.82 -2.76
C ILE A 30 -6.24 -29.14 -3.37
N LEU A 31 -5.14 -28.71 -2.76
CA LEU A 31 -3.85 -29.35 -2.99
C LEU A 31 -3.18 -29.55 -1.63
N GLY A 32 -2.78 -30.79 -1.36
CA GLY A 32 -2.12 -31.20 -0.12
C GLY A 32 -0.78 -30.50 0.11
N PRO A 33 -0.04 -30.90 1.16
CA PRO A 33 1.19 -30.22 1.53
C PRO A 33 2.15 -30.24 0.34
N TYR A 34 2.48 -29.07 -0.21
CA TYR A 34 3.64 -28.91 -1.06
C TYR A 34 4.82 -29.63 -0.40
N ASN A 35 5.59 -30.39 -1.18
CA ASN A 35 6.84 -30.91 -0.65
C ASN A 35 7.70 -29.68 -0.30
N ILE A 36 8.21 -29.64 0.92
CA ILE A 36 9.05 -28.54 1.42
C ILE A 36 10.17 -28.18 0.42
N ASN A 37 10.66 -29.18 -0.32
CA ASN A 37 11.66 -29.01 -1.37
C ASN A 37 11.20 -28.10 -2.52
N GLU A 38 9.95 -28.23 -2.98
CA GLU A 38 9.41 -27.39 -4.07
C GLU A 38 9.31 -25.92 -3.64
N LEU A 39 9.01 -25.68 -2.37
CA LEU A 39 8.99 -24.33 -1.83
C LEU A 39 10.42 -23.76 -1.66
N TYR A 40 11.39 -24.59 -1.27
CA TYR A 40 12.81 -24.19 -1.24
C TYR A 40 13.32 -23.83 -2.64
N ASP A 41 12.98 -24.62 -3.67
CA ASP A 41 13.35 -24.32 -5.05
C ASP A 41 12.76 -22.98 -5.50
N LEU A 42 11.50 -22.71 -5.13
CA LEU A 42 10.82 -21.46 -5.41
C LEU A 42 11.47 -20.26 -4.69
N MET A 43 11.92 -20.45 -3.44
CA MET A 43 12.69 -19.43 -2.72
C MET A 43 14.04 -19.14 -3.39
N GLN A 44 14.76 -20.19 -3.81
CA GLN A 44 16.04 -20.02 -4.52
C GLN A 44 15.83 -19.26 -5.84
N LEU A 45 14.78 -19.58 -6.60
CA LEU A 45 14.44 -18.85 -7.83
C LEU A 45 14.22 -17.35 -7.57
N PHE A 46 13.56 -17.00 -6.46
CA PHE A 46 13.36 -15.60 -6.11
C PHE A 46 14.66 -14.88 -5.68
N VAL A 47 15.58 -15.55 -4.97
CA VAL A 47 16.90 -14.97 -4.66
C VAL A 47 17.71 -14.73 -5.93
N VAL A 48 17.66 -15.67 -6.88
CA VAL A 48 18.29 -15.47 -8.18
C VAL A 48 17.61 -14.31 -8.91
N GLN A 49 16.29 -14.10 -8.77
CA GLN A 49 15.56 -12.99 -9.41
C GLN A 49 15.93 -11.65 -8.79
N ALA A 50 16.22 -11.65 -7.50
CA ALA A 50 16.79 -10.51 -6.79
C ALA A 50 18.24 -10.17 -7.25
N GLY A 51 18.85 -10.97 -8.11
CA GLY A 51 20.25 -10.78 -8.54
C GLY A 51 21.25 -11.06 -7.43
N GLY A 52 20.92 -11.98 -6.51
CA GLY A 52 21.75 -12.29 -5.34
C GLY A 52 21.64 -11.27 -4.20
N ARG A 53 20.77 -10.25 -4.31
CA ARG A 53 20.51 -9.31 -3.23
C ARG A 53 19.72 -9.99 -2.10
N PRO A 54 19.98 -9.63 -0.82
CA PRO A 54 19.13 -10.07 0.28
C PRO A 54 17.67 -9.61 0.08
N LEU A 55 16.73 -10.45 0.50
CA LEU A 55 15.32 -10.20 0.34
C LEU A 55 14.75 -9.40 1.52
N LEU A 56 13.78 -8.53 1.24
CA LEU A 56 12.82 -8.00 2.20
C LEU A 56 11.43 -8.40 1.71
N THR A 57 10.78 -9.32 2.42
CA THR A 57 9.44 -9.79 2.11
C THR A 57 8.44 -9.11 3.03
N ILE A 58 7.47 -8.41 2.47
CA ILE A 58 6.35 -7.81 3.19
C ILE A 58 5.07 -8.60 2.90
N HIS A 59 4.45 -9.13 3.95
CA HIS A 59 3.12 -9.73 3.93
C HIS A 59 2.12 -8.68 4.41
N LEU A 60 1.32 -8.18 3.46
CA LEU A 60 0.37 -7.10 3.65
C LEU A 60 -1.04 -7.65 3.94
N GLN A 61 -1.65 -7.19 5.02
CA GLN A 61 -2.99 -7.61 5.47
C GLN A 61 -3.86 -6.42 5.88
N TYR A 62 -5.11 -6.68 6.26
CA TYR A 62 -6.14 -5.69 6.63
C TYR A 62 -6.61 -4.79 5.47
N GLY A 63 -7.03 -3.57 5.75
CA GLY A 63 -7.62 -2.65 4.78
C GLY A 63 -6.64 -2.13 3.74
N LEU A 64 -7.17 -1.56 2.66
CA LEU A 64 -6.39 -1.10 1.52
C LEU A 64 -5.38 0.01 1.90
N ALA A 65 -5.81 0.96 2.73
CA ALA A 65 -4.99 2.09 3.16
C ALA A 65 -3.77 1.62 3.98
N GLU A 66 -4.03 0.70 4.91
CA GLU A 66 -3.04 0.04 5.75
C GLU A 66 -1.99 -0.69 4.91
N ARG A 67 -2.45 -1.50 3.94
CA ARG A 67 -1.56 -2.22 3.02
C ARG A 67 -0.70 -1.29 2.18
N ILE A 68 -1.27 -0.21 1.65
CA ILE A 68 -0.52 0.80 0.88
C ILE A 68 0.54 1.45 1.77
N ARG A 69 0.18 1.86 2.98
CA ARG A 69 1.11 2.49 3.92
C ARG A 69 2.27 1.55 4.27
N ALA A 70 1.97 0.29 4.57
CA ALA A 70 2.97 -0.74 4.85
C ALA A 70 3.84 -1.05 3.62
N PHE A 71 3.25 -1.12 2.41
CA PHE A 71 3.98 -1.29 1.16
C PHE A 71 4.97 -0.16 0.92
N LEU A 72 4.54 1.11 1.00
CA LEU A 72 5.39 2.27 0.75
C LEU A 72 6.55 2.31 1.73
N SER A 73 6.27 1.97 2.99
CA SER A 73 7.29 1.86 4.02
C SER A 73 8.30 0.74 3.75
N ALA A 74 7.82 -0.45 3.38
CA ALA A 74 8.67 -1.59 3.01
C ALA A 74 9.52 -1.32 1.77
N CYS A 75 8.93 -0.70 0.75
CA CYS A 75 9.64 -0.27 -0.44
C CYS A 75 10.77 0.71 -0.10
N SER A 76 10.50 1.69 0.75
CA SER A 76 11.52 2.66 1.15
C SER A 76 12.67 2.02 1.92
N VAL A 77 12.37 1.10 2.84
CA VAL A 77 13.41 0.34 3.56
C VAL A 77 14.21 -0.55 2.61
N ALA A 78 13.54 -1.26 1.69
CA ALA A 78 14.22 -2.14 0.74
C ALA A 78 15.17 -1.35 -0.17
N ALA A 79 14.71 -0.21 -0.70
CA ALA A 79 15.53 0.69 -1.52
C ALA A 79 16.73 1.22 -0.74
N ALA A 80 16.52 1.73 0.48
CA ALA A 80 17.57 2.30 1.32
C ALA A 80 18.64 1.29 1.75
N THR A 81 18.28 0.00 1.84
CA THR A 81 19.15 -1.06 2.36
C THR A 81 19.68 -1.99 1.27
N GLY A 82 19.43 -1.68 0.00
CA GLY A 82 19.89 -2.47 -1.14
C GLY A 82 19.25 -3.86 -1.23
N ARG A 83 18.07 -4.05 -0.63
CA ARG A 83 17.33 -5.32 -0.63
C ARG A 83 16.36 -5.37 -1.80
N HIS A 84 16.07 -6.59 -2.28
CA HIS A 84 14.97 -6.77 -3.23
C HIS A 84 13.65 -6.93 -2.48
N LEU A 85 12.64 -6.15 -2.87
CA LEU A 85 11.32 -6.19 -2.23
C LEU A 85 10.48 -7.32 -2.83
N HIS A 86 10.00 -8.21 -1.97
CA HIS A 86 8.92 -9.13 -2.27
C HIS A 86 7.66 -8.71 -1.55
N VAL A 87 6.54 -8.76 -2.25
CA VAL A 87 5.24 -8.33 -1.73
C VAL A 87 4.28 -9.50 -1.79
N PHE A 88 3.88 -10.01 -0.64
CA PHE A 88 2.75 -10.90 -0.55
C PHE A 88 1.50 -10.07 -0.21
N TRP A 89 0.62 -9.93 -1.20
CA TRP A 89 -0.64 -9.22 -1.08
C TRP A 89 -1.78 -10.22 -0.98
N GLU A 90 -2.29 -10.44 0.23
CA GLU A 90 -3.30 -11.48 0.44
C GLU A 90 -4.68 -10.98 0.02
N SER A 91 -5.36 -11.67 -0.91
CA SER A 91 -6.78 -11.39 -1.15
C SER A 91 -7.61 -11.96 0.00
N ASP A 92 -8.25 -11.08 0.78
CA ASP A 92 -9.04 -11.45 1.97
C ASP A 92 -10.42 -10.78 2.00
N ASP A 93 -11.17 -10.92 3.09
CA ASP A 93 -12.51 -10.31 3.22
C ASP A 93 -12.49 -8.76 3.24
N ALA A 94 -11.37 -8.15 3.63
CA ALA A 94 -11.21 -6.70 3.68
C ALA A 94 -10.82 -6.12 2.31
N VAL A 95 -9.97 -6.83 1.57
CA VAL A 95 -9.55 -6.49 0.20
C VAL A 95 -9.60 -7.76 -0.65
N PRO A 96 -10.75 -8.08 -1.28
CA PRO A 96 -10.99 -9.34 -2.00
C PRO A 96 -10.45 -9.32 -3.44
N VAL A 97 -9.31 -8.64 -3.64
CA VAL A 97 -8.66 -8.45 -4.94
C VAL A 97 -7.14 -8.53 -4.77
N GLY A 98 -6.46 -9.04 -5.80
CA GLY A 98 -5.00 -9.13 -5.84
C GLY A 98 -4.35 -7.78 -6.11
N PHE A 99 -3.02 -7.72 -5.94
CA PHE A 99 -2.25 -6.51 -6.22
C PHE A 99 -2.43 -6.03 -7.66
N THR A 100 -2.37 -6.94 -8.63
CA THR A 100 -2.45 -6.64 -10.08
C THR A 100 -3.84 -6.26 -10.55
N ASP A 101 -4.88 -6.55 -9.75
CA ASP A 101 -6.23 -6.07 -10.02
C ASP A 101 -6.37 -4.58 -9.68
N LEU A 102 -5.48 -4.06 -8.84
CA LEU A 102 -5.48 -2.68 -8.37
C LEU A 102 -4.40 -1.83 -9.05
N PHE A 103 -3.19 -2.36 -9.18
CA PHE A 103 -2.01 -1.62 -9.60
C PHE A 103 -1.28 -2.29 -10.77
N GLU A 104 -0.67 -1.48 -11.62
CA GLU A 104 0.26 -1.95 -12.64
C GLU A 104 1.51 -2.53 -11.94
N ALA A 105 1.83 -3.80 -12.19
CA ALA A 105 3.05 -4.42 -11.66
C ALA A 105 4.28 -3.88 -12.40
N GLN A 106 4.84 -2.78 -11.89
CA GLN A 106 5.99 -2.10 -12.49
C GLN A 106 7.06 -1.83 -11.44
N GLY A 107 8.34 -1.87 -11.85
CA GLY A 107 9.47 -1.50 -11.00
C GLY A 107 10.23 -2.69 -10.41
N ASN A 108 11.04 -2.42 -9.38
CA ASN A 108 12.03 -3.34 -8.84
C ASN A 108 11.53 -4.10 -7.60
N PHE A 109 10.34 -4.69 -7.70
CA PHE A 109 9.79 -5.58 -6.68
C PHE A 109 9.05 -6.75 -7.34
N THR A 110 8.81 -7.80 -6.56
CA THR A 110 8.11 -9.01 -7.04
C THR A 110 6.86 -9.25 -6.20
N VAL A 111 5.71 -9.37 -6.84
CA VAL A 111 4.47 -9.81 -6.17
C VAL A 111 4.49 -11.33 -6.07
N LEU A 112 4.31 -11.84 -4.86
CA LEU A 112 4.27 -13.27 -4.58
C LEU A 112 2.82 -13.77 -4.66
N PRO A 113 2.58 -14.94 -5.27
CA PRO A 113 1.24 -15.51 -5.39
C PRO A 113 0.79 -16.21 -4.10
N LEU A 114 1.74 -16.57 -3.24
CA LEU A 114 1.55 -17.35 -2.02
C LEU A 114 2.52 -16.87 -0.93
N PRO A 115 2.19 -17.09 0.36
CA PRO A 115 3.13 -16.80 1.44
C PRO A 115 4.34 -17.75 1.35
N LEU A 116 5.53 -17.24 1.65
CA LEU A 116 6.75 -18.06 1.70
C LEU A 116 6.76 -18.91 2.99
N PRO A 117 7.27 -20.16 2.96
CA PRO A 117 7.61 -20.87 4.18
C PRO A 117 8.88 -20.28 4.79
N VAL A 118 8.70 -19.31 5.68
CA VAL A 118 9.81 -18.62 6.31
C VAL A 118 10.36 -19.43 7.47
N ASN A 119 11.68 -19.61 7.52
CA ASN A 119 12.38 -20.20 8.66
C ASN A 119 13.30 -19.16 9.32
N THR A 120 13.55 -19.31 10.61
CA THR A 120 14.36 -18.34 11.39
C THR A 120 15.87 -18.49 11.19
N GLU A 121 16.33 -19.53 10.50
CA GLU A 121 17.75 -19.73 10.17
C GLU A 121 18.14 -18.75 9.05
N ASP A 122 17.32 -18.65 8.01
CA ASP A 122 17.55 -17.82 6.83
C ASP A 122 16.93 -16.42 6.93
N TYR A 123 15.92 -16.24 7.80
CA TYR A 123 15.19 -14.98 7.93
C TYR A 123 15.20 -14.42 9.35
N ASP A 124 15.27 -13.08 9.42
CA ASP A 124 14.80 -12.31 10.55
C ASP A 124 13.31 -12.00 10.36
N VAL A 125 12.49 -12.45 11.32
CA VAL A 125 11.02 -12.45 11.23
C VAL A 125 10.42 -11.39 12.15
N TYR A 126 9.54 -10.57 11.58
CA TYR A 126 8.81 -9.51 12.28
C TYR A 126 7.32 -9.69 12.08
N ASN A 127 6.55 -9.68 13.16
CA ASN A 127 5.09 -9.73 13.11
C ASN A 127 4.51 -8.50 13.82
N TYR A 128 3.85 -7.60 13.08
CA TYR A 128 3.20 -6.41 13.64
C TYR A 128 1.69 -6.58 13.81
N MET A 129 1.17 -7.79 13.60
CA MET A 129 -0.25 -8.08 13.61
C MET A 129 -0.76 -8.25 15.05
N GLU A 130 -1.27 -7.17 15.64
CA GLU A 130 -1.82 -7.21 17.01
C GLU A 130 -2.86 -8.34 17.17
N GLY A 131 -2.73 -9.09 18.27
CA GLY A 131 -3.58 -10.24 18.56
C GLY A 131 -3.07 -11.59 18.03
N GLU A 132 -2.05 -11.59 17.18
CA GLU A 132 -1.38 -12.84 16.78
C GLU A 132 -0.31 -13.28 17.78
N HIS A 133 -0.06 -14.58 17.84
CA HIS A 133 1.01 -15.13 18.66
C HIS A 133 2.38 -14.61 18.18
N GLY A 134 3.17 -14.04 19.10
CA GLY A 134 4.50 -13.48 18.79
C GLY A 134 4.45 -12.12 18.07
N ALA A 135 3.30 -11.45 18.04
CA ALA A 135 3.21 -10.11 17.49
C ALA A 135 3.87 -9.07 18.41
N GLU A 136 4.70 -8.21 17.82
CA GLU A 136 5.39 -7.09 18.45
C GLU A 136 5.26 -5.87 17.54
N LYS A 137 4.10 -5.20 17.60
CA LYS A 137 3.85 -3.99 16.81
C LYS A 137 4.90 -2.92 17.11
N GLY A 138 5.44 -2.33 16.05
CA GLY A 138 6.44 -1.26 16.16
C GLY A 138 7.82 -1.74 16.61
N LYS A 139 8.11 -3.05 16.66
CA LYS A 139 9.46 -3.55 16.94
C LYS A 139 10.45 -3.03 15.89
N PRO A 140 11.55 -2.34 16.26
CA PRO A 140 12.54 -1.86 15.29
C PRO A 140 13.09 -2.99 14.42
N ILE A 141 13.16 -2.76 13.10
CA ILE A 141 13.70 -3.74 12.15
C ILE A 141 15.21 -3.58 12.06
N ASN A 142 15.95 -4.68 12.22
CA ASN A 142 17.38 -4.72 12.01
C ASN A 142 17.65 -5.06 10.54
N THR A 143 18.19 -4.10 9.79
CA THR A 143 18.53 -4.29 8.38
C THR A 143 20.01 -4.62 8.16
N ASP A 144 20.83 -4.50 9.20
CA ASP A 144 22.27 -4.83 9.26
C ASP A 144 22.47 -6.33 9.55
N THR A 145 21.91 -7.17 8.69
CA THR A 145 21.91 -8.64 8.80
C THR A 145 22.15 -9.27 7.43
N SER A 146 22.91 -10.36 7.39
CA SER A 146 23.07 -11.15 6.15
C SER A 146 21.82 -11.97 5.81
N LYS A 147 20.93 -12.16 6.79
CA LYS A 147 19.67 -12.88 6.59
C LYS A 147 18.72 -12.10 5.70
N HIS A 148 17.77 -12.84 5.13
CA HIS A 148 16.58 -12.23 4.55
C HIS A 148 15.69 -11.68 5.66
N ILE A 149 14.77 -10.80 5.29
CA ILE A 149 13.83 -10.20 6.24
C ILE A 149 12.42 -10.55 5.80
N TYR A 150 11.61 -11.02 6.73
CA TYR A 150 10.19 -11.23 6.52
C TYR A 150 9.41 -10.41 7.54
N ILE A 151 8.47 -9.62 7.06
CA ILE A 151 7.64 -8.77 7.89
C ILE A 151 6.18 -9.02 7.54
N ARG A 152 5.35 -9.26 8.54
CA ARG A 152 3.89 -9.27 8.41
C ARG A 152 3.33 -8.01 9.04
N SER A 153 2.64 -7.18 8.28
CA SER A 153 2.23 -5.85 8.74
C SER A 153 1.06 -5.27 7.97
N ALA A 154 0.28 -4.44 8.66
CA ALA A 154 -0.66 -3.45 8.12
C ALA A 154 -0.24 -2.01 8.40
N THR A 155 0.88 -1.81 9.08
CA THR A 155 1.35 -0.50 9.47
C THR A 155 2.73 -0.22 8.88
N SER A 156 3.11 1.05 8.91
CA SER A 156 4.47 1.48 8.58
C SER A 156 5.50 0.70 9.38
N LEU A 157 6.63 0.46 8.74
CA LEU A 157 7.76 -0.22 9.35
C LEU A 157 8.47 0.69 10.35
N ASN A 158 8.86 0.15 11.51
CA ASN A 158 9.72 0.91 12.42
C ASN A 158 11.18 0.81 11.96
N HIS A 159 11.54 1.70 11.05
CA HIS A 159 12.90 1.86 10.54
C HIS A 159 13.17 3.33 10.18
N PRO A 160 14.36 3.91 10.47
CA PRO A 160 14.65 5.31 10.18
C PRO A 160 14.50 5.71 8.70
N LYS A 161 14.60 4.73 7.79
CA LYS A 161 14.48 4.93 6.34
C LYS A 161 13.11 4.55 5.77
N ALA A 162 12.09 4.37 6.61
CA ALA A 162 10.74 3.99 6.22
C ALA A 162 10.04 4.97 5.25
N TRP A 163 10.55 6.19 5.12
CA TRP A 163 9.92 7.24 4.29
C TRP A 163 10.88 7.97 3.35
N GLU A 164 12.18 7.65 3.39
CA GLU A 164 13.21 8.33 2.61
C GLU A 164 12.96 8.28 1.09
N PHE A 165 12.40 7.19 0.59
CA PHE A 165 12.10 6.98 -0.83
C PHE A 165 10.59 6.99 -1.12
N HIS A 166 9.80 7.68 -0.29
CA HIS A 166 8.34 7.66 -0.38
C HIS A 166 7.83 8.02 -1.78
N GLU A 167 8.30 9.12 -2.37
CA GLU A 167 7.88 9.56 -3.71
C GLU A 167 8.14 8.52 -4.80
N ALA A 168 9.36 7.96 -4.81
CA ALA A 168 9.75 6.94 -5.77
C ALA A 168 8.93 5.65 -5.60
N CYS A 169 8.62 5.28 -4.34
CA CYS A 169 7.79 4.11 -4.03
C CYS A 169 6.32 4.34 -4.38
N THR A 170 5.80 5.55 -4.23
CA THR A 170 4.43 5.92 -4.62
C THR A 170 4.21 5.80 -6.12
N ALA A 171 5.24 6.11 -6.93
CA ALA A 171 5.20 5.91 -8.37
C ALA A 171 4.99 4.43 -8.79
N LEU A 172 5.27 3.47 -7.89
CA LEU A 172 5.04 2.04 -8.13
C LEU A 172 3.57 1.62 -7.94
N LEU A 173 2.74 2.46 -7.31
CA LEU A 173 1.32 2.21 -7.06
C LEU A 173 0.43 2.85 -8.13
N ARG A 174 0.85 2.75 -9.40
CA ARG A 174 0.07 3.25 -10.53
C ARG A 174 -1.19 2.39 -10.68
N PRO A 175 -2.41 2.95 -10.55
CA PRO A 175 -3.62 2.15 -10.65
C PRO A 175 -3.83 1.62 -12.07
N VAL A 176 -4.38 0.40 -12.20
CA VAL A 176 -4.76 -0.13 -13.51
C VAL A 176 -5.95 0.64 -14.09
N ALA A 177 -6.11 0.60 -15.42
CA ALA A 177 -7.19 1.30 -16.11
C ALA A 177 -8.60 0.96 -15.57
N ALA A 178 -8.81 -0.29 -15.11
CA ALA A 178 -10.08 -0.74 -14.53
C ALA A 178 -10.42 -0.06 -13.20
N VAL A 179 -9.42 0.26 -12.38
CA VAL A 179 -9.59 1.09 -11.18
C VAL A 179 -9.92 2.53 -11.57
N GLY A 180 -9.64 2.95 -12.81
CA GLY A 180 -10.00 4.26 -13.32
C GLY A 180 -9.11 5.37 -12.74
N ARG A 181 -8.89 6.41 -13.52
CA ARG A 181 -8.42 7.68 -12.96
C ARG A 181 -9.58 8.25 -12.13
N PRO A 182 -9.33 8.77 -10.93
CA PRO A 182 -10.34 9.57 -10.24
C PRO A 182 -10.89 10.60 -11.21
N ASP A 183 -12.21 10.68 -11.37
CA ASP A 183 -12.79 11.85 -12.03
C ASP A 183 -12.51 13.05 -11.13
N MET A 184 -11.53 13.85 -11.52
CA MET A 184 -11.12 15.09 -10.84
C MET A 184 -11.78 16.30 -11.49
N SER A 185 -12.82 16.11 -12.31
CA SER A 185 -13.54 17.23 -12.94
C SER A 185 -14.19 18.18 -11.93
N TRP A 186 -14.41 17.73 -10.69
CA TRP A 186 -14.83 18.58 -9.57
C TRP A 186 -13.71 19.47 -9.01
N LEU A 187 -12.43 19.19 -9.29
CA LEU A 187 -11.28 20.08 -9.04
C LEU A 187 -11.09 21.09 -10.18
N GLN A 188 -12.17 21.56 -10.79
CA GLN A 188 -12.10 22.61 -11.80
C GLN A 188 -11.75 23.96 -11.16
N GLY A 189 -10.53 24.42 -11.42
CA GLY A 189 -10.00 25.73 -11.01
C GLY A 189 -8.52 25.67 -10.62
N ASP A 190 -7.82 26.80 -10.60
CA ASP A 190 -6.46 26.94 -10.03
C ASP A 190 -6.49 26.80 -8.49
N VAL A 191 -6.97 25.67 -7.98
CA VAL A 191 -6.97 25.38 -6.55
C VAL A 191 -5.56 24.93 -6.17
N LYS A 192 -4.67 25.90 -5.96
CA LYS A 192 -3.27 25.66 -5.57
C LYS A 192 -3.12 25.24 -4.10
N GLU A 193 -4.13 25.52 -3.29
CA GLU A 193 -4.10 25.35 -1.85
C GLU A 193 -5.44 24.82 -1.34
N TYR A 194 -5.40 23.66 -0.68
CA TYR A 194 -6.56 23.05 -0.05
C TYR A 194 -6.18 22.22 1.16
N ALA A 195 -7.11 22.08 2.09
CA ALA A 195 -7.06 21.05 3.14
C ALA A 195 -8.02 19.92 2.77
N SER A 196 -7.58 18.66 2.87
CA SER A 196 -8.45 17.48 2.73
C SER A 196 -8.62 16.79 4.08
N LEU A 197 -9.86 16.47 4.42
CA LEU A 197 -10.19 15.68 5.60
C LEU A 197 -10.95 14.42 5.22
N TYR A 198 -10.50 13.29 5.72
CA TYR A 198 -11.21 12.01 5.67
C TYR A 198 -11.72 11.63 7.06
N LEU A 199 -13.03 11.42 7.22
CA LEU A 199 -13.62 10.93 8.46
C LEU A 199 -13.96 9.45 8.30
N ALA A 200 -13.17 8.58 8.94
CA ALA A 200 -13.39 7.15 8.87
C ALA A 200 -14.61 6.71 9.69
N PRO A 201 -15.35 5.66 9.28
CA PRO A 201 -16.44 5.11 10.07
C PRO A 201 -15.93 4.59 11.43
N GLY A 202 -16.49 5.11 12.53
CA GLY A 202 -16.19 4.63 13.89
C GLY A 202 -15.22 5.50 14.68
N ASP A 203 -14.59 6.49 14.04
CA ASP A 203 -13.80 7.49 14.75
C ASP A 203 -14.74 8.40 15.56
N ALA A 204 -14.67 8.27 16.88
CA ALA A 204 -15.41 9.11 17.82
C ALA A 204 -14.77 10.51 17.95
N VAL A 205 -14.28 11.08 16.85
CA VAL A 205 -13.77 12.45 16.87
C VAL A 205 -14.98 13.39 16.92
N PRO A 206 -15.10 14.25 17.94
CA PRO A 206 -16.17 15.22 18.00
C PRO A 206 -16.09 16.14 16.76
N VAL A 207 -17.19 16.26 16.03
CA VAL A 207 -17.30 17.16 14.86
C VAL A 207 -16.78 18.57 15.17
N GLN A 208 -16.98 19.04 16.41
CA GLN A 208 -16.51 20.34 16.87
C GLN A 208 -14.97 20.48 16.78
N SER A 209 -14.22 19.46 17.22
CA SER A 209 -12.76 19.47 17.17
C SER A 209 -12.23 19.48 15.73
N VAL A 210 -12.93 18.77 14.84
CA VAL A 210 -12.64 18.77 13.40
C VAL A 210 -12.83 20.17 12.81
N VAL A 211 -13.97 20.81 13.12
CA VAL A 211 -14.29 22.16 12.64
C VAL A 211 -13.27 23.18 13.14
N GLU A 212 -12.94 23.16 14.44
CA GLU A 212 -11.95 24.07 15.02
C GLU A 212 -10.58 23.94 14.35
N HIS A 213 -10.14 22.71 14.09
CA HIS A 213 -8.90 22.46 13.36
C HIS A 213 -8.96 23.03 11.93
N LEU A 214 -10.00 22.71 11.17
CA LEU A 214 -10.18 23.20 9.80
C LEU A 214 -10.37 24.73 9.71
N LEU A 215 -10.86 25.37 10.76
CA LEU A 215 -10.92 26.83 10.85
C LEU A 215 -9.55 27.45 11.15
N SER A 216 -8.64 26.71 11.78
CA SER A 216 -7.29 27.19 12.12
C SER A 216 -6.30 27.13 10.96
N VAL A 217 -6.54 26.28 9.95
CA VAL A 217 -5.65 26.18 8.79
C VAL A 217 -5.80 27.41 7.87
N PRO A 218 -4.72 27.92 7.25
CA PRO A 218 -4.76 29.17 6.47
C PRO A 218 -5.43 29.02 5.10
N TYR A 219 -5.95 27.83 4.76
CA TYR A 219 -6.41 27.52 3.41
C TYR A 219 -7.86 27.95 3.15
N PRO A 220 -8.14 28.76 2.11
CA PRO A 220 -9.49 29.26 1.84
C PRO A 220 -10.46 28.15 1.39
N ASN A 221 -9.94 27.06 0.83
CA ASN A 221 -10.71 25.93 0.33
C ASN A 221 -10.48 24.68 1.20
N VAL A 222 -11.57 24.02 1.59
CA VAL A 222 -11.53 22.80 2.40
C VAL A 222 -12.36 21.72 1.71
N TYR A 223 -11.74 20.58 1.45
CA TYR A 223 -12.38 19.41 0.85
C TYR A 223 -12.62 18.36 1.91
N ILE A 224 -13.85 17.90 2.02
CA ILE A 224 -14.24 16.94 3.04
C ILE A 224 -14.79 15.70 2.35
N LEU A 225 -14.16 14.57 2.67
CA LEU A 225 -14.63 13.23 2.37
C LEU A 225 -15.18 12.65 3.67
N ALA A 226 -16.50 12.66 3.81
CA ALA A 226 -17.19 12.22 5.01
C ALA A 226 -18.45 11.42 4.67
N ARG A 227 -18.95 10.66 5.63
CA ARG A 227 -20.27 10.03 5.51
C ARG A 227 -21.36 11.11 5.45
N PRO A 228 -22.49 10.85 4.75
CA PRO A 228 -23.60 11.78 4.70
C PRO A 228 -24.02 12.31 6.09
N GLN A 229 -24.13 11.43 7.09
CA GLN A 229 -24.57 11.82 8.44
C GLN A 229 -23.61 12.76 9.20
N ASP A 230 -22.30 12.68 8.92
CA ASP A 230 -21.28 13.48 9.61
C ASP A 230 -21.01 14.79 8.86
N SER A 231 -21.28 14.77 7.55
CA SER A 231 -20.94 15.85 6.63
C SER A 231 -21.70 17.15 6.89
N GLU A 232 -22.98 17.07 7.25
CA GLU A 232 -23.82 18.25 7.45
C GLU A 232 -23.35 19.09 8.64
N ALA A 233 -23.01 18.43 9.76
CA ALA A 233 -22.53 19.11 10.96
C ALA A 233 -21.17 19.78 10.74
N VAL A 234 -20.24 19.13 10.00
CA VAL A 234 -18.94 19.71 9.65
C VAL A 234 -19.10 20.91 8.71
N VAL A 235 -19.93 20.79 7.67
CA VAL A 235 -20.20 21.89 6.71
C VAL A 235 -20.83 23.09 7.42
N GLN A 236 -21.78 22.86 8.34
CA GLN A 236 -22.41 23.94 9.11
C GLN A 236 -21.41 24.66 10.04
N GLY A 237 -20.41 23.95 10.56
CA GLY A 237 -19.35 24.52 11.38
C GLY A 237 -18.34 25.37 10.61
N LEU A 238 -18.18 25.14 9.31
CA LEU A 238 -17.20 25.81 8.44
C LEU A 238 -17.78 27.00 7.66
N LYS A 239 -18.86 27.62 8.17
CA LYS A 239 -19.46 28.82 7.57
C LYS A 239 -18.41 29.92 7.35
N GLY A 240 -18.29 30.37 6.10
CA GLY A 240 -17.32 31.40 5.68
C GLY A 240 -16.07 30.85 4.99
N ARG A 241 -15.92 29.52 4.89
CA ARG A 241 -14.93 28.86 4.02
C ARG A 241 -15.58 28.37 2.72
N ASN A 242 -14.77 28.21 1.67
CA ASN A 242 -15.20 27.48 0.48
C ASN A 242 -15.09 25.99 0.76
N VAL A 243 -16.20 25.38 1.17
CA VAL A 243 -16.24 23.96 1.50
C VAL A 243 -16.77 23.15 0.32
N HIS A 244 -15.99 22.18 -0.10
CA HIS A 244 -16.39 21.20 -1.12
C HIS A 244 -16.58 19.85 -0.43
N LEU A 245 -17.82 19.42 -0.33
CA LEU A 245 -18.16 18.15 0.30
C LEU A 245 -18.37 17.08 -0.77
N GLN A 246 -17.70 15.95 -0.61
CA GLN A 246 -18.02 14.73 -1.33
C GLN A 246 -18.47 13.67 -0.32
N ALA A 247 -19.76 13.32 -0.38
CA ALA A 247 -20.29 12.25 0.43
C ALA A 247 -19.70 10.91 -0.02
N ILE A 248 -19.21 10.12 0.93
CA ILE A 248 -18.77 8.75 0.69
C ILE A 248 -19.93 7.82 1.03
N GLU A 249 -20.61 7.31 0.01
CA GLU A 249 -21.56 6.22 0.14
C GLU A 249 -20.79 4.89 0.04
N CYS A 250 -20.18 4.45 1.14
CA CYS A 250 -19.52 3.14 1.22
C CYS A 250 -20.14 2.32 2.35
N GLU A 251 -21.01 1.36 2.02
CA GLU A 251 -21.53 0.37 2.97
C GLU A 251 -20.74 -0.96 2.94
N ALA A 252 -19.93 -1.23 1.91
CA ALA A 252 -19.13 -2.46 1.85
C ALA A 252 -17.86 -2.31 0.99
N ALA A 253 -16.73 -2.81 1.50
CA ALA A 253 -15.41 -2.88 0.83
C ALA A 253 -15.36 -3.80 -0.42
N ARG A 254 -16.53 -4.20 -0.95
CA ARG A 254 -16.66 -5.15 -2.08
C ARG A 254 -17.01 -4.48 -3.41
N ASP A 255 -17.37 -3.20 -3.42
CA ASP A 255 -17.60 -2.44 -4.67
C ASP A 255 -16.27 -1.81 -5.12
N LEU A 256 -15.92 -1.99 -6.40
CA LEU A 256 -14.79 -1.35 -7.06
C LEU A 256 -14.82 0.18 -6.87
N ARG A 257 -16.02 0.79 -6.81
CA ARG A 257 -16.21 2.21 -6.49
C ARG A 257 -15.78 2.57 -5.07
N CYS A 258 -15.97 1.67 -4.11
CA CYS A 258 -15.53 1.87 -2.74
C CYS A 258 -14.01 1.76 -2.61
N LEU A 259 -13.40 0.77 -3.29
CA LEU A 259 -11.94 0.65 -3.38
C LEU A 259 -11.30 1.87 -4.08
N GLN A 260 -11.95 2.39 -5.13
CA GLN A 260 -11.55 3.67 -5.77
C GLN A 260 -11.60 4.85 -4.79
N GLN A 261 -12.64 4.96 -3.97
CA GLN A 261 -12.76 6.02 -2.97
C GLN A 261 -11.72 5.87 -1.84
N GLN A 262 -11.44 4.65 -1.39
CA GLN A 262 -10.37 4.37 -0.43
C GLN A 262 -8.98 4.69 -1.00
N LEU A 263 -8.73 4.36 -2.27
CA LEU A 263 -7.48 4.71 -2.97
C LEU A 263 -7.31 6.22 -3.06
N ARG A 264 -8.38 6.97 -3.36
CA ARG A 264 -8.37 8.44 -3.38
C ARG A 264 -7.95 9.03 -2.03
N GLY A 265 -8.44 8.47 -0.93
CA GLY A 265 -8.05 8.90 0.42
C GLY A 265 -6.62 8.46 0.80
N SER A 266 -6.18 7.28 0.36
CA SER A 266 -4.92 6.67 0.79
C SER A 266 -3.68 7.16 0.02
N LEU A 267 -3.85 7.50 -1.25
CA LEU A 267 -2.76 8.03 -2.10
C LEU A 267 -2.53 9.53 -1.87
N GLY A 268 -3.39 10.19 -1.09
CA GLY A 268 -3.13 11.50 -0.48
C GLY A 268 -2.53 11.36 0.91
N LEU A 269 -1.24 10.98 0.96
CA LEU A 269 -0.24 11.16 2.03
C LEU A 269 -0.68 11.09 3.50
N GLY A 270 -0.10 10.14 4.23
CA GLY A 270 -0.07 10.16 5.68
C GLY A 270 0.92 9.15 6.25
N GLY A 271 2.12 9.63 6.60
CA GLY A 271 3.05 8.98 7.51
C GLY A 271 2.93 9.58 8.91
N GLY A 272 2.98 8.72 9.94
CA GLY A 272 3.06 9.14 11.35
C GLY A 272 1.78 8.94 12.16
N GLU A 273 1.95 8.50 13.40
CA GLU A 273 0.91 8.20 14.38
C GLU A 273 0.04 9.41 14.75
N MET A 274 -1.18 9.13 15.23
CA MET A 274 -2.18 10.11 15.69
C MET A 274 -1.57 11.25 16.54
N ILE A 275 -1.31 12.37 15.87
CA ILE A 275 -1.60 13.72 16.35
C ILE A 275 -2.18 14.41 15.12
N PHE A 276 -3.34 15.05 15.25
CA PHE A 276 -4.03 15.80 14.20
C PHE A 276 -3.03 16.64 13.37
N GLU A 277 -2.62 16.18 12.18
CA GLU A 277 -1.61 16.89 11.39
C GLU A 277 -1.96 16.93 9.89
N THR A 278 -2.27 18.15 9.45
CA THR A 278 -1.96 18.67 8.12
C THR A 278 -0.51 18.36 7.73
N GLN A 279 -0.30 17.62 6.64
CA GLN A 279 0.93 17.71 5.86
C GLN A 279 0.64 17.83 4.37
N ILE A 280 1.42 18.73 3.77
CA ILE A 280 1.36 19.26 2.42
C ILE A 280 2.15 18.33 1.49
N THR A 281 1.63 18.05 0.30
CA THR A 281 2.46 18.05 -0.91
C THR A 281 1.88 18.99 -1.92
N SER A 282 2.75 19.64 -2.66
CA SER A 282 2.33 20.59 -3.68
C SER A 282 1.53 19.90 -4.78
N PHE A 283 0.55 20.61 -5.35
CA PHE A 283 -0.21 20.13 -6.52
C PHE A 283 0.69 19.86 -7.74
N ALA A 284 1.90 20.46 -7.78
CA ALA A 284 2.88 20.21 -8.83
C ALA A 284 3.39 18.75 -8.84
N GLU A 285 3.50 18.11 -7.68
CA GLU A 285 3.91 16.70 -7.56
C GLU A 285 2.76 15.73 -7.89
N VAL A 286 1.54 16.07 -7.49
CA VAL A 286 0.32 15.29 -7.82
C VAL A 286 -0.08 15.43 -9.30
N ALA A 287 0.14 16.59 -9.92
CA ALA A 287 -0.11 16.79 -11.35
C ALA A 287 0.99 16.18 -12.24
N ALA A 288 2.22 16.04 -11.74
CA ALA A 288 3.30 15.29 -12.41
C ALA A 288 3.07 13.77 -12.34
N PHE A 289 2.37 13.27 -11.32
CA PHE A 289 2.01 11.86 -11.16
C PHE A 289 1.00 11.34 -12.21
N TRP A 290 0.23 12.23 -12.87
CA TRP A 290 -0.87 11.84 -13.78
C TRP A 290 -0.69 12.26 -15.26
N ARG A 291 0.44 12.86 -15.63
CA ARG A 291 0.84 13.10 -17.03
C ARG A 291 1.79 12.01 -17.50
#